data_AF-A0A7C5C9Z3-F1
#
_entry.id   AF-A0A7C5C9Z3-F1
#
_cell.length_a   1.000
_cell.length_b   1.000
_cell.length_c   1.000
_cell.angle_alpha   90.00
_cell.angle_beta   90.00
_cell.angle_gamma   90.00
#
_symmetry.space_group_name_H-M   'P 1'
#
loop_
_entity.id
_entity.type
_entity.pdbx_description
1 polymer ?
#
loop_
_entity_poly.entity_id
_entity_poly.type
_entity_poly.pdbx_seq_one_letter_code
_entity_poly.pdbx_strand_id
1 'polypeptide(L)'
;HVTNISFKHVEGEGLMMTFNEDIGVSSGSACTSASLEPSYVLIALGLGDDLAHSSIRFSLGRFTTEEEIDTAIAEVSKGVTHMRDLSPIWEMYKEGIDLDKVIWQEH
;
A
#
# COMPACT_ATOMS: atom_id res chain seq x y z
N HIS A 1 19.41 -1.00 -1.07
CA HIS A 1 18.66 0.26 -1.31
C HIS A 1 17.26 0.12 -0.74
N VAL A 2 16.63 1.20 -0.27
CA VAL A 2 15.29 1.13 0.34
C VAL A 2 14.39 2.21 -0.26
N THR A 3 13.19 1.81 -0.67
CA THR A 3 12.16 2.68 -1.24
C THR A 3 10.84 2.42 -0.55
N ASN A 4 10.07 3.47 -0.25
CA ASN A 4 8.72 3.38 0.29
C ASN A 4 7.73 3.95 -0.73
N ILE A 5 6.67 3.21 -1.02
CA ILE A 5 5.67 3.55 -2.05
C ILE A 5 4.28 3.43 -1.43
N SER A 6 3.50 4.51 -1.52
CA SER A 6 2.10 4.56 -1.07
C SER A 6 1.14 4.37 -2.24
N PHE A 7 0.16 3.48 -2.08
CA PHE A 7 -0.83 3.17 -3.12
C PHE A 7 -2.19 3.76 -2.77
N LYS A 8 -2.52 4.91 -3.39
CA LYS A 8 -3.83 5.54 -3.20
C LYS A 8 -4.99 4.61 -3.55
N HIS A 9 -6.05 4.72 -2.75
CA HIS A 9 -7.35 4.04 -2.92
C HIS A 9 -7.26 2.51 -2.83
N VAL A 10 -6.24 2.01 -2.14
CA VAL A 10 -5.99 0.60 -1.88
C VAL A 10 -5.74 0.41 -0.40
N GLU A 11 -6.29 -0.65 0.18
CA GLU A 11 -6.03 -1.04 1.56
C GLU A 11 -4.71 -1.84 1.62
N GLY A 12 -3.80 -1.46 2.53
CA GLY A 12 -2.40 -1.89 2.51
C GLY A 12 -2.18 -3.34 2.93
N GLU A 13 -2.91 -3.86 3.92
CA GLU A 13 -2.80 -5.26 4.34
C GLU A 13 -3.34 -6.20 3.26
N GLY A 14 -4.54 -5.91 2.75
CA GLY A 14 -5.17 -6.64 1.67
C GLY A 14 -4.30 -6.64 0.42
N LEU A 15 -3.64 -5.52 0.09
CA LEU A 15 -2.67 -5.47 -1.00
C LEU A 15 -1.48 -6.41 -0.75
N MET A 16 -0.86 -6.37 0.43
CA MET A 16 0.25 -7.28 0.75
C MET A 16 -0.17 -8.75 0.67
N MET A 17 -1.39 -9.09 1.09
CA MET A 17 -1.91 -10.47 0.99
C MET A 17 -2.01 -10.97 -0.46
N THR A 18 -2.05 -10.08 -1.46
CA THR A 18 -2.12 -10.49 -2.87
C THR A 18 -0.82 -11.05 -3.44
N PHE A 19 0.33 -10.77 -2.81
CA PHE A 19 1.65 -11.16 -3.33
C PHE A 19 2.66 -11.58 -2.25
N ASN A 20 2.21 -11.81 -1.02
CA ASN A 20 3.08 -12.21 0.10
C ASN A 20 3.69 -13.62 -0.07
N GLU A 21 3.10 -14.48 -0.90
CA GLU A 21 3.65 -15.79 -1.21
C GLU A 21 4.86 -15.70 -2.15
N ASP A 22 4.90 -14.67 -3.00
CA ASP A 22 5.92 -14.50 -4.03
C ASP A 22 6.99 -13.45 -3.65
N ILE A 23 6.67 -12.50 -2.77
CA ILE A 23 7.55 -11.37 -2.41
C ILE A 23 7.58 -11.13 -0.91
N GLY A 24 8.78 -11.10 -0.33
CA GLY A 24 9.00 -10.63 1.04
C GLY A 24 9.00 -9.10 1.13
N VAL A 25 7.90 -8.51 1.60
CA VAL A 25 7.76 -7.05 1.82
C VAL A 25 7.44 -6.70 3.27
N SER A 26 7.49 -5.40 3.60
CA SER A 26 7.01 -4.88 4.89
C SER A 26 6.10 -3.66 4.68
N SER A 27 4.96 -3.61 5.38
CA SER A 27 4.15 -2.38 5.53
C SER A 27 4.62 -1.57 6.74
N GLY A 28 4.65 -0.25 6.61
CA GLY A 28 4.88 0.67 7.72
C GLY A 28 6.20 0.49 8.51
N SER A 29 6.36 1.25 9.59
CA SER A 29 7.64 1.46 10.30
C SER A 29 8.25 0.24 10.99
N ALA A 30 7.54 -0.88 11.14
CA ALA A 30 8.12 -2.06 11.76
C ALA A 30 7.29 -3.28 11.43
N CYS A 31 7.98 -4.38 11.17
CA CYS A 31 7.41 -5.72 11.19
C CYS A 31 6.49 -5.87 12.40
N THR A 32 5.18 -6.02 12.15
CA THR A 32 4.20 -6.61 13.07
C THR A 32 4.32 -6.18 14.54
N SER A 33 3.85 -4.97 14.87
CA SER A 33 3.27 -4.73 16.19
C SER A 33 1.78 -4.99 16.02
N ALA A 34 1.13 -5.68 16.96
CA ALA A 34 -0.29 -6.05 16.91
C ALA A 34 -1.29 -4.88 16.89
N SER A 35 -0.82 -3.67 16.57
CA SER A 35 -1.56 -2.43 16.49
C SER A 35 -1.61 -1.98 15.03
N LEU A 36 -2.83 -1.78 14.53
CA LEU A 36 -3.17 -1.33 13.18
C LEU A 36 -2.83 0.16 12.98
N GLU A 37 -1.71 0.63 13.52
CA GLU A 37 -1.38 2.05 13.57
C GLU A 37 -0.51 2.46 12.36
N PRO A 38 -0.79 3.63 11.75
CA PRO A 38 -0.03 4.11 10.61
C PRO A 38 1.41 4.43 11.01
N SER A 39 2.32 4.45 10.03
CA SER A 39 3.71 4.76 10.32
C SER A 39 3.86 6.20 10.80
N TYR A 40 4.26 6.38 12.08
CA TYR A 40 4.52 7.70 12.66
C TYR A 40 5.54 8.53 11.87
N VAL A 41 6.47 7.88 11.15
CA VAL A 41 7.42 8.55 10.26
C VAL A 41 6.71 9.14 9.05
N LEU A 42 5.81 8.38 8.41
CA LEU A 42 5.06 8.86 7.25
C LEU A 42 4.09 9.97 7.62
N ILE A 43 3.44 9.86 8.78
CA ILE A 43 2.60 10.93 9.34
C ILE A 43 3.42 12.20 9.59
N ALA A 44 4.61 12.07 10.19
CA ALA A 44 5.50 13.21 10.42
C ALA A 44 6.01 13.86 9.12
N LEU A 45 6.06 13.10 8.01
CA LEU A 45 6.36 13.60 6.68
C LEU A 45 5.15 14.27 6.00
N GLY A 46 3.99 14.28 6.65
CA GLY A 46 2.77 14.94 6.17
C GLY A 46 1.88 14.05 5.30
N LEU A 47 2.09 12.72 5.30
CA LEU A 47 1.12 11.80 4.68
C LEU A 47 -0.10 11.70 5.60
N GLY A 48 -1.30 11.76 5.01
CA GLY A 48 -2.54 11.44 5.71
C GLY A 48 -2.59 9.96 6.09
N ASP A 49 -3.38 9.63 7.12
CA ASP A 49 -3.43 8.29 7.71
C ASP A 49 -3.72 7.20 6.67
N ASP A 50 -4.68 7.42 5.77
CA ASP A 50 -5.04 6.49 4.68
C ASP A 50 -3.84 6.15 3.76
N LEU A 51 -3.01 7.16 3.47
CA LEU A 51 -1.81 6.98 2.66
C LEU A 51 -0.72 6.26 3.44
N ALA A 52 -0.59 6.56 4.73
CA ALA A 52 0.37 5.88 5.60
C ALA A 52 0.02 4.38 5.78
N HIS A 53 -1.26 4.02 5.81
CA HIS A 53 -1.73 2.63 5.84
C HIS A 53 -1.50 1.86 4.53
N SER A 54 -1.57 2.55 3.40
CA SER A 54 -1.37 1.97 2.07
C SER A 54 0.08 2.01 1.59
N SER A 55 1.03 2.15 2.52
CA SER A 55 2.46 2.30 2.22
C SER A 55 3.24 1.01 2.41
N ILE A 56 3.97 0.61 1.36
CA ILE A 56 4.80 -0.60 1.33
C ILE A 56 6.26 -0.22 1.15
N ARG A 57 7.12 -0.80 1.99
CA ARG A 57 8.57 -0.61 1.95
C ARG A 57 9.24 -1.79 1.25
N PHE A 58 9.93 -1.48 0.15
CA PHE A 58 10.75 -2.39 -0.63
C PHE A 58 12.23 -2.18 -0.28
N SER A 59 12.92 -3.26 0.09
CA SER A 59 14.34 -3.23 0.44
C SER A 59 15.11 -4.20 -0.45
N LEU A 60 16.01 -3.67 -1.28
CA LEU A 60 16.87 -4.47 -2.15
C LEU A 60 18.17 -4.81 -1.43
N GLY A 61 18.56 -6.08 -1.49
CA GLY A 61 19.77 -6.63 -0.90
C GLY A 61 20.88 -6.89 -1.93
N ARG A 62 22.04 -7.37 -1.47
CA ARG A 62 23.18 -7.73 -2.34
C ARG A 62 22.83 -8.81 -3.38
N PHE A 63 21.85 -9.64 -3.07
CA PHE A 63 21.46 -10.80 -3.87
C PHE A 63 20.21 -10.56 -4.70
N THR A 64 19.62 -9.36 -4.63
CA THR A 64 18.42 -9.07 -5.42
C THR A 64 18.77 -8.98 -6.90
N THR A 65 18.04 -9.71 -7.74
CA THR A 65 18.26 -9.71 -9.20
C THR A 65 17.25 -8.84 -9.95
N GLU A 66 17.53 -8.54 -11.22
CA GLU A 66 16.59 -7.79 -12.08
C GLU A 66 15.30 -8.59 -12.30
N GLU A 67 15.38 -9.90 -12.44
CA GLU A 67 14.22 -10.78 -12.64
C GLU A 67 13.30 -10.80 -11.40
N GLU A 68 13.86 -10.76 -10.19
CA GLU A 68 13.08 -10.62 -8.96
C GLU A 68 12.38 -9.26 -8.89
N ILE A 69 13.02 -8.19 -9.39
CA ILE A 69 12.42 -6.86 -9.48
C ILE A 69 11.26 -6.86 -10.49
N ASP A 70 11.44 -7.47 -11.66
CA ASP A 70 10.39 -7.57 -12.69
C ASP A 70 9.19 -8.39 -12.18
N THR A 71 9.46 -9.49 -11.47
CA THR A 71 8.42 -10.29 -10.81
C THR A 71 7.69 -9.45 -9.77
N ALA A 72 8.42 -8.69 -8.95
CA ALA A 72 7.82 -7.84 -7.95
C ALA A 72 6.92 -6.75 -8.56
N ILE A 73 7.35 -6.14 -9.66
CA ILE A 73 6.55 -5.15 -10.39
C ILE A 73 5.26 -5.78 -10.91
N ALA A 74 5.33 -6.98 -11.50
CA ALA A 74 4.17 -7.68 -12.06
C ALA A 74 3.14 -8.01 -10.99
N GLU A 75 3.54 -8.64 -9.89
CA GLU A 75 2.62 -9.05 -8.83
C GLU A 75 2.04 -7.84 -8.07
N VAL A 76 2.86 -6.82 -7.77
CA VAL A 76 2.34 -5.59 -7.14
C VAL A 76 1.34 -4.88 -8.04
N SER A 77 1.60 -4.79 -9.36
CA SER A 77 0.68 -4.16 -10.31
C SER A 77 -0.65 -4.90 -10.40
N LYS A 78 -0.59 -6.23 -10.43
CA LYS A 78 -1.77 -7.10 -10.43
C LYS A 78 -2.57 -6.97 -9.12
N GLY A 79 -1.90 -6.99 -7.97
CA GLY A 79 -2.51 -6.79 -6.66
C GLY A 79 -3.20 -5.43 -6.54
N VAL A 80 -2.53 -4.34 -6.93
CA VAL A 80 -3.10 -2.98 -6.93
C VAL A 80 -4.33 -2.90 -7.81
N THR A 81 -4.29 -3.50 -9.00
CA THR A 81 -5.43 -3.51 -9.94
C THR A 81 -6.60 -4.28 -9.35
N HIS A 82 -6.35 -5.48 -8.82
CA HIS A 82 -7.38 -6.30 -8.19
C HIS A 82 -8.06 -5.59 -7.01
N MET A 83 -7.29 -4.98 -6.11
CA MET A 83 -7.84 -4.25 -4.96
C MET A 83 -8.66 -3.03 -5.40
N ARG A 84 -8.24 -2.35 -6.47
CA ARG A 84 -8.97 -1.22 -7.04
C ARG A 84 -10.29 -1.62 -7.69
N ASP A 85 -10.33 -2.76 -8.37
CA ASP A 85 -11.56 -3.30 -8.96
C ASP A 85 -12.62 -3.65 -7.91
N LEU A 86 -12.19 -3.94 -6.68
CA LEU A 86 -13.06 -4.23 -5.54
C LEU A 86 -13.38 -2.99 -4.67
N SER A 87 -12.74 -1.86 -4.93
CA SER A 87 -12.77 -0.67 -4.07
C SER A 87 -13.86 0.32 -4.51
N PRO A 88 -14.91 0.56 -3.70
CA PRO A 88 -15.88 1.61 -3.99
C PRO A 88 -15.25 3.01 -4.03
N ILE A 89 -14.19 3.22 -3.22
CA ILE A 89 -13.43 4.47 -3.18
C ILE A 89 -12.74 4.73 -4.52
N TRP A 90 -12.23 3.67 -5.17
CA TRP A 90 -11.62 3.80 -6.49
C TRP A 90 -12.63 4.17 -7.58
N GLU A 91 -13.84 3.61 -7.53
CA GLU A 91 -14.92 4.01 -8.45
C GLU A 91 -15.30 5.50 -8.24
N MET A 92 -15.51 5.92 -7.00
CA MET A 92 -15.80 7.32 -6.68
C MET A 92 -14.70 8.27 -7.16
N TYR A 93 -13.43 7.89 -6.99
CA TYR A 93 -12.29 8.64 -7.52
C TYR A 93 -12.33 8.75 -9.06
N LYS A 94 -12.62 7.65 -9.77
CA LYS A 94 -12.75 7.65 -11.24
C LYS A 94 -13.91 8.52 -11.73
N GLU A 95 -14.99 8.62 -10.95
CA GLU A 95 -16.13 9.50 -11.22
C GLU A 95 -15.82 10.99 -10.91
N GLY A 96 -14.65 11.30 -10.35
CA GLY A 96 -14.22 12.65 -10.01
C GLY A 96 -14.82 13.18 -8.71
N ILE A 97 -15.31 12.29 -7.85
CA ILE A 97 -15.84 12.65 -6.53
C ILE A 97 -14.66 13.05 -5.64
N ASP A 98 -14.80 14.20 -4.97
CA ASP A 98 -13.84 14.70 -4.00
C ASP A 98 -14.02 13.93 -2.68
N LEU A 99 -13.19 12.90 -2.47
CA LEU A 99 -13.23 12.01 -1.32
C LEU A 99 -13.02 12.75 0.01
N ASP A 100 -12.30 13.88 0.01
CA ASP A 100 -12.04 14.69 1.21
C ASP A 100 -13.32 15.41 1.70
N LYS A 101 -14.34 15.51 0.84
CA LYS A 101 -15.64 16.13 1.15
C LYS A 101 -16.75 15.11 1.42
N VAL A 102 -16.45 13.81 1.32
CA VAL A 102 -17.40 12.74 1.61
C VAL A 102 -17.49 12.57 3.13
N ILE A 103 -18.71 12.65 3.67
CA ILE A 103 -18.95 12.38 5.10
C ILE A 103 -19.08 10.87 5.28
N TRP A 104 -18.03 10.26 5.81
CA TRP A 104 -18.02 8.85 6.16
C TRP A 104 -18.74 8.63 7.49
N GLN A 105 -19.60 7.61 7.58
CA GLN A 105 -20.11 7.15 8.88
C GLN A 105 -19.05 6.25 9.51
N GLU A 106 -18.52 6.64 10.67
CA GLU A 106 -17.63 5.78 11.46
C GLU A 106 -18.39 4.53 11.95
N HIS A 107 -17.76 3.37 11.81
CA HIS A 107 -18.17 2.10 12.42
C HIS A 107 -17.26 1.76 13.60
#